data_AF-A0A955DAB0-F1
#
_entry.id   AF-A0A955DAB0-F1
#
_cell.length_a   1.000
_cell.length_b   1.000
_cell.length_c   1.000
_cell.angle_alpha   90.00
_cell.angle_beta   90.00
_cell.angle_gamma   90.00
#
_symmetry.space_group_name_H-M   'P 1'
#
loop_
_entity.id
_entity.type
_entity.pdbx_description
1 polymer ?
#
loop_
_entity_poly.entity_id
_entity_poly.type
_entity_poly.pdbx_seq_one_letter_code
_entity_poly.pdbx_strand_id
1 'polypeptide(L)'
;MQIGATESGSQVVIAGVSVDVETEASAVRRVLGALDQGLGGLMVTVNVDHLRRCRIDERYAGLVSRAEIVVADGMPLVWASRVRGRSLPERVAGANLVWSMCEAAAARGRRVFLLGGDPGTAEAAKGVLETRYPGIRVCGTQSPERGFENDAGVLERLEASVADSRPEIVLI
;
A
#
# COMPACT_ATOMS: atom_id res chain seq x y z
N MET A 1 -5.74 -16.04 -24.43
CA MET A 1 -4.88 -16.83 -23.54
C MET A 1 -5.29 -16.48 -22.11
N GLN A 2 -6.06 -17.35 -21.47
CA GLN A 2 -6.58 -17.14 -20.11
C GLN A 2 -5.42 -17.21 -19.12
N ILE A 3 -5.20 -16.11 -18.40
CA ILE A 3 -4.23 -16.03 -17.32
C ILE A 3 -4.85 -16.73 -16.11
N GLY A 4 -4.11 -17.69 -15.56
CA GLY A 4 -4.55 -18.62 -14.53
C GLY A 4 -5.05 -17.93 -13.27
N ALA A 5 -6.11 -18.50 -12.70
CA ALA A 5 -6.55 -18.21 -11.35
C ALA A 5 -5.44 -18.61 -10.37
N THR A 6 -4.67 -17.62 -9.92
CA THR A 6 -3.96 -17.69 -8.64
C THR A 6 -5.02 -17.83 -7.55
N GLU A 7 -4.86 -18.79 -6.64
CA GLU A 7 -5.81 -19.06 -5.56
C GLU A 7 -6.13 -17.77 -4.78
N SER A 8 -7.28 -17.17 -5.10
CA SER A 8 -7.77 -15.95 -4.47
C SER A 8 -8.12 -16.28 -3.03
N GLY A 9 -7.28 -15.79 -2.11
CA GLY A 9 -7.70 -15.51 -0.74
C GLY A 9 -9.04 -14.79 -0.80
N SER A 10 -10.04 -15.40 -0.19
CA SER A 10 -11.43 -15.13 -0.50
C SER A 10 -11.88 -13.77 0.03
N GLN A 11 -12.44 -12.90 -0.81
CA GLN A 11 -12.83 -11.54 -0.40
C GLN A 11 -14.11 -11.50 0.44
N VAL A 12 -14.30 -10.41 1.19
CA VAL A 12 -15.57 -10.02 1.81
C VAL A 12 -15.98 -8.63 1.33
N VAL A 13 -17.25 -8.45 0.98
CA VAL A 13 -17.76 -7.15 0.51
C VAL A 13 -18.28 -6.33 1.70
N ILE A 14 -17.66 -5.17 1.93
CA ILE A 14 -18.04 -4.22 3.00
C ILE A 14 -18.39 -2.90 2.35
N ALA A 15 -19.64 -2.45 2.52
CA ALA A 15 -20.15 -1.20 1.97
C ALA A 15 -19.91 -1.02 0.44
N GLY A 16 -19.89 -2.13 -0.31
CA GLY A 16 -19.65 -2.14 -1.76
C GLY A 16 -18.19 -2.26 -2.19
N VAL A 17 -17.25 -2.34 -1.23
CA VAL A 17 -15.82 -2.54 -1.49
C VAL A 17 -15.46 -4.00 -1.18
N SER A 18 -14.80 -4.67 -2.13
CA SER A 18 -14.19 -5.99 -1.90
C SER A 18 -12.91 -5.84 -1.09
N VAL A 19 -12.86 -6.50 0.07
CA VAL A 19 -11.69 -6.52 0.97
C VAL A 19 -11.17 -7.94 1.04
N ASP A 20 -9.86 -8.12 0.84
CA ASP A 20 -9.21 -9.41 0.91
C ASP A 20 -9.15 -9.92 2.35
N VAL A 21 -9.45 -11.21 2.55
CA VAL A 21 -9.29 -11.90 3.83
C VAL A 21 -7.82 -12.26 3.98
N GLU A 22 -7.03 -11.28 4.41
CA GLU A 22 -5.58 -11.35 4.54
C GLU A 22 -5.15 -10.85 5.92
N THR A 23 -4.05 -11.40 6.44
CA THR A 23 -3.29 -10.81 7.55
C THR A 23 -2.22 -9.87 7.00
N GLU A 24 -1.62 -9.05 7.85
CA GLU A 24 -0.47 -8.21 7.50
C GLU A 24 0.68 -9.08 6.95
N ALA A 25 0.97 -10.19 7.63
CA ALA A 25 2.00 -11.13 7.21
C ALA A 25 1.71 -11.80 5.86
N SER A 26 0.45 -12.15 5.56
CA SER A 26 0.11 -12.72 4.24
C SER A 26 0.11 -11.68 3.13
N ALA A 27 -0.34 -10.45 3.41
CA ALA A 27 -0.27 -9.33 2.48
C ALA A 27 1.18 -8.99 2.10
N VAL A 28 2.09 -8.88 3.08
CA VAL A 28 3.53 -8.64 2.83
C VAL A 28 4.12 -9.76 1.97
N ARG A 29 3.83 -11.04 2.30
CA ARG A 29 4.30 -12.18 1.48
C ARG A 29 3.77 -12.12 0.05
N ARG A 30 2.52 -11.73 -0.15
CA ARG A 30 1.90 -11.62 -1.47
C ARG A 30 2.54 -10.51 -2.31
N VAL A 31 2.82 -9.35 -1.72
CA VAL A 31 3.57 -8.27 -2.38
C VAL A 31 4.95 -8.74 -2.81
N LEU A 32 5.72 -9.35 -1.90
CA LEU A 32 7.08 -9.80 -2.24
C LEU A 32 7.08 -10.92 -3.29
N GLY A 33 6.12 -11.85 -3.20
CA GLY A 33 5.97 -12.91 -4.20
C GLY A 33 5.61 -12.38 -5.59
N ALA A 34 4.84 -11.30 -5.68
CA ALA A 34 4.59 -10.60 -6.94
C ALA A 34 5.87 -9.94 -7.47
N LEU A 35 6.63 -9.24 -6.61
CA LEU A 35 7.90 -8.62 -6.99
C LEU A 35 8.95 -9.66 -7.43
N ASP A 36 8.99 -10.85 -6.80
CA ASP A 36 9.85 -11.97 -7.20
C ASP A 36 9.52 -12.47 -8.62
N GLN A 37 8.28 -12.31 -9.07
CA GLN A 37 7.80 -12.67 -10.41
C GLN A 37 7.91 -11.51 -11.42
N GLY A 38 8.46 -10.36 -11.02
CA GLY A 38 8.51 -9.15 -11.85
C GLY A 38 7.15 -8.48 -12.03
N LEU A 39 6.18 -8.78 -11.18
CA LEU A 39 4.86 -8.15 -11.18
C LEU A 39 4.84 -6.97 -10.20
N GLY A 40 4.07 -5.94 -10.55
CA GLY A 40 3.75 -4.81 -9.68
C GLY A 40 2.28 -4.80 -9.31
N GLY A 41 1.88 -3.79 -8.55
CA GLY A 41 0.48 -3.58 -8.20
C GLY A 41 0.29 -2.49 -7.17
N LEU A 42 -0.96 -2.21 -6.87
CA LEU A 42 -1.44 -1.29 -5.86
C LEU A 42 -1.99 -2.08 -4.67
N MET A 43 -1.50 -1.74 -3.48
CA MET A 43 -2.07 -2.20 -2.22
C MET A 43 -2.79 -1.03 -1.55
N VAL A 44 -4.05 -1.24 -1.14
CA VAL A 44 -4.87 -0.23 -0.47
C VAL A 44 -5.27 -0.72 0.92
N THR A 45 -5.01 0.11 1.92
CA THR A 45 -5.50 -0.09 3.29
C THR A 45 -6.80 0.69 3.48
N VAL A 46 -7.95 0.03 3.33
CA VAL A 46 -9.26 0.70 3.41
C VAL A 46 -9.72 0.87 4.85
N ASN A 47 -10.05 2.10 5.24
CA ASN A 47 -10.70 2.43 6.51
C ASN A 47 -12.13 2.93 6.27
N VAL A 48 -12.85 3.35 7.32
CA VAL A 48 -14.24 3.84 7.20
C VAL A 48 -14.36 5.08 6.31
N ASP A 49 -13.37 5.98 6.32
CA ASP A 49 -13.35 7.14 5.42
C ASP A 49 -13.17 6.71 3.97
N HIS A 50 -12.29 5.75 3.69
CA HIS A 50 -12.12 5.18 2.36
C HIS A 50 -13.42 4.53 1.87
N LEU A 51 -14.13 3.78 2.72
CA LEU A 51 -15.44 3.23 2.37
C LEU A 51 -16.46 4.33 2.04
N ARG A 52 -16.45 5.44 2.81
CA ARG A 52 -17.31 6.59 2.51
C ARG A 52 -16.94 7.23 1.18
N ARG A 53 -15.64 7.47 0.92
CA ARG A 53 -15.13 8.05 -0.33
C ARG A 53 -15.50 7.21 -1.55
N CYS A 54 -15.36 5.89 -1.47
CA CYS A 54 -15.81 4.97 -2.53
C CYS A 54 -17.30 5.10 -2.89
N ARG A 55 -18.16 5.63 -2.01
CA ARG A 55 -19.58 5.82 -2.31
C ARG A 55 -19.89 7.16 -2.99
N ILE A 56 -19.01 8.15 -2.87
CA ILE A 56 -19.26 9.52 -3.32
C ILE A 56 -18.29 10.00 -4.41
N ASP A 57 -17.23 9.23 -4.67
CA ASP A 57 -16.21 9.50 -5.68
C ASP A 57 -15.99 8.23 -6.52
N GLU A 58 -16.56 8.23 -7.73
CA GLU A 58 -16.48 7.11 -8.67
C GLU A 58 -15.04 6.84 -9.13
N ARG A 59 -14.21 7.88 -9.23
CA ARG A 59 -12.80 7.74 -9.63
C ARG A 59 -12.03 7.03 -8.52
N TYR A 60 -12.24 7.41 -7.27
CA TYR A 60 -11.64 6.73 -6.12
C TYR A 60 -12.13 5.28 -6.01
N ALA A 61 -13.42 5.03 -6.17
CA ALA A 61 -13.98 3.67 -6.18
C ALA A 61 -13.37 2.80 -7.30
N GLY A 62 -13.20 3.38 -8.49
CA GLY A 62 -12.56 2.75 -9.64
C GLY A 62 -11.10 2.39 -9.38
N LEU A 63 -10.37 3.21 -8.63
CA LEU A 63 -8.98 2.93 -8.22
C LEU A 63 -8.92 1.78 -7.21
N VAL A 64 -9.74 1.84 -6.15
CA VAL A 64 -9.74 0.80 -5.10
C VAL A 64 -10.19 -0.56 -5.65
N SER A 65 -11.17 -0.59 -6.56
CA SER A 65 -11.64 -1.84 -7.17
C SER A 65 -10.64 -2.52 -8.11
N ARG A 66 -9.61 -1.80 -8.57
CA ARG A 66 -8.54 -2.34 -9.42
C ARG A 66 -7.27 -2.70 -8.64
N ALA A 67 -7.23 -2.39 -7.35
CA ALA A 67 -6.07 -2.71 -6.52
C ALA A 67 -5.90 -4.22 -6.40
N GLU A 68 -4.65 -4.68 -6.50
CA GLU A 68 -4.28 -6.09 -6.40
C GLU A 68 -4.49 -6.63 -4.98
N ILE A 69 -4.34 -5.77 -3.97
CA ILE A 69 -4.54 -6.10 -2.55
C ILE A 69 -5.33 -4.99 -1.87
N VAL A 70 -6.45 -5.33 -1.24
CA VAL A 70 -7.26 -4.44 -0.42
C VAL A 70 -7.42 -5.02 0.97
N VAL A 71 -6.79 -4.41 1.97
CA VAL A 71 -6.84 -4.87 3.38
C VAL A 71 -7.60 -3.90 4.28
N ALA A 72 -8.16 -4.41 5.37
CA ALA A 72 -8.93 -3.60 6.31
C ALA A 72 -8.04 -2.87 7.33
N ASP A 73 -8.03 -1.55 7.25
CA ASP A 73 -7.45 -0.65 8.24
C ASP A 73 -8.53 -0.07 9.16
N GLY A 74 -8.90 -0.85 10.16
CA GLY A 74 -9.76 -0.42 11.25
C GLY A 74 -10.59 -1.55 11.83
N MET A 75 -10.77 -1.54 13.15
CA MET A 75 -11.67 -2.50 13.81
C MET A 75 -13.11 -2.47 13.31
N PRO A 76 -13.71 -1.32 12.92
CA PRO A 76 -15.07 -1.31 12.38
C PRO A 76 -15.26 -2.20 11.15
N LEU A 77 -14.26 -2.31 10.27
CA LEU A 77 -14.32 -3.19 9.09
C LEU A 77 -14.24 -4.66 9.50
N VAL A 78 -13.34 -4.99 10.44
CA VAL A 78 -13.24 -6.34 11.00
C VAL A 78 -14.56 -6.75 11.63
N TRP A 79 -15.21 -5.88 12.41
CA TRP A 79 -16.53 -6.16 12.99
C TRP A 79 -17.61 -6.30 11.92
N ALA A 80 -17.65 -5.42 10.92
CA ALA A 80 -18.61 -5.50 9.82
C ALA A 80 -18.49 -6.80 9.02
N SER A 81 -17.27 -7.30 8.81
CA SER A 81 -17.03 -8.56 8.12
C SER A 81 -17.66 -9.76 8.84
N ARG A 82 -17.61 -9.78 10.18
CA ARG A 82 -18.22 -10.84 11.01
C ARG A 82 -19.73 -10.88 10.83
N VAL A 83 -20.38 -9.71 10.78
CA VAL A 83 -21.82 -9.59 10.52
C VAL A 83 -22.20 -10.13 9.14
N ARG A 84 -21.27 -10.07 8.17
CA ARG A 84 -21.46 -10.60 6.81
C ARG A 84 -21.18 -12.10 6.68
N GLY A 85 -20.92 -12.80 7.79
CA GLY A 85 -20.70 -14.25 7.81
C GLY A 85 -19.31 -14.69 7.35
N ARG A 86 -18.41 -13.74 7.07
CA ARG A 86 -17.01 -14.03 6.71
C ARG A 86 -16.08 -13.04 7.39
N SER A 87 -15.39 -13.52 8.42
CA SER A 87 -14.52 -12.69 9.25
C SER A 87 -13.20 -12.39 8.55
N LEU A 88 -12.86 -11.11 8.44
CA LEU A 88 -11.48 -10.68 8.25
C LEU A 88 -10.66 -11.13 9.48
N PRO A 89 -9.45 -11.66 9.28
CA PRO A 89 -8.69 -12.30 10.35
C PRO A 89 -8.18 -11.27 11.37
N GLU A 90 -7.79 -10.09 10.90
CA GLU A 90 -7.25 -9.02 11.73
C GLU A 90 -7.45 -7.64 11.11
N ARG A 91 -7.07 -6.62 11.89
CA ARG A 91 -6.90 -5.25 11.42
C ARG A 91 -5.48 -5.10 10.87
N VAL A 92 -5.35 -4.76 9.60
CA VAL A 92 -4.06 -4.48 8.95
C VAL A 92 -3.88 -2.96 8.87
N ALA A 93 -3.10 -2.42 9.81
CA ALA A 93 -2.90 -0.97 9.90
C ALA A 93 -1.86 -0.50 8.87
N GLY A 94 -2.15 0.56 8.11
CA GLY A 94 -1.17 1.12 7.17
C GLY A 94 0.14 1.53 7.84
N ALA A 95 0.04 2.10 9.05
CA ALA A 95 1.21 2.48 9.85
C ALA A 95 2.07 1.28 10.29
N ASN A 96 1.46 0.11 10.52
CA ASN A 96 2.21 -1.11 10.85
C ASN A 96 2.87 -1.71 9.60
N LEU A 97 2.15 -1.68 8.46
CA LEU A 97 2.65 -2.18 7.18
C LEU A 97 3.94 -1.49 6.73
N VAL A 98 4.14 -0.21 7.05
CA VAL A 98 5.42 0.46 6.78
C VAL A 98 6.59 -0.30 7.42
N TRP A 99 6.43 -0.75 8.67
CA TRP A 99 7.48 -1.45 9.39
C TRP A 99 7.73 -2.85 8.83
N SER A 100 6.67 -3.64 8.64
CA SER A 100 6.79 -5.03 8.17
C SER A 100 7.20 -5.12 6.71
N MET A 101 6.74 -4.19 5.86
CA MET A 101 7.18 -4.10 4.47
C MET A 101 8.65 -3.69 4.38
N CYS A 102 9.10 -2.69 5.15
CA CYS A 102 10.50 -2.26 5.15
C CYS A 102 11.44 -3.34 5.71
N GLU A 103 11.05 -4.04 6.77
CA GLU A 103 11.80 -5.19 7.30
C GLU A 103 11.97 -6.27 6.23
N ALA A 104 10.88 -6.63 5.55
CA ALA A 104 10.91 -7.66 4.53
C ALA A 104 11.64 -7.22 3.24
N ALA A 105 11.57 -5.93 2.91
CA ALA A 105 12.33 -5.32 1.82
C ALA A 105 13.82 -5.34 2.11
N ALA A 106 14.24 -4.99 3.34
CA ALA A 106 15.63 -5.06 3.78
C ALA A 106 16.17 -6.50 3.68
N ALA A 107 15.41 -7.48 4.17
CA ALA A 107 15.78 -8.89 4.11
C ALA A 107 15.94 -9.43 2.68
N ARG A 108 15.26 -8.84 1.69
CA ARG A 108 15.34 -9.22 0.26
C ARG A 108 16.18 -8.25 -0.60
N GLY A 109 16.78 -7.23 0.01
CA GLY A 109 17.54 -6.21 -0.71
C GLY A 109 16.71 -5.40 -1.72
N ARG A 110 15.40 -5.25 -1.48
CA ARG A 110 14.47 -4.50 -2.35
C ARG A 110 14.63 -2.99 -2.16
N ARG A 111 14.48 -2.23 -3.25
CA ARG A 111 14.56 -0.76 -3.27
C ARG A 111 13.22 -0.14 -2.86
N VAL A 112 13.25 0.68 -1.82
CA VAL A 112 12.08 1.37 -1.25
C VAL A 112 12.19 2.87 -1.52
N PHE A 113 11.10 3.49 -1.99
CA PHE A 113 10.96 4.94 -2.08
C PHE A 113 9.94 5.42 -1.05
N LEU A 114 10.24 6.52 -0.36
CA LEU A 114 9.35 7.13 0.62
C LEU A 114 8.78 8.44 0.05
N LEU A 115 7.47 8.48 -0.18
CA LEU A 115 6.76 9.62 -0.71
C LEU A 115 5.77 10.14 0.35
N GLY A 116 5.78 11.45 0.61
CA GLY A 116 4.80 12.12 1.45
C GLY A 116 5.34 12.65 2.77
N GLY A 117 4.41 13.04 3.65
CA GLY A 117 4.69 13.79 4.86
C GLY A 117 5.01 15.27 4.60
N ASP A 118 5.15 16.03 5.68
CA ASP A 118 5.58 17.44 5.59
C ASP A 118 7.07 17.51 5.17
N PRO A 119 7.57 18.64 4.64
CA PRO A 119 8.96 18.78 4.21
C PRO A 119 9.97 18.26 5.24
N GLY A 120 10.83 17.34 4.82
CA GLY A 120 11.84 16.70 5.66
C GLY A 120 11.39 15.42 6.38
N THR A 121 10.08 15.11 6.38
CA THR A 121 9.56 13.91 7.06
C THR A 121 10.04 12.62 6.40
N ALA A 122 10.03 12.52 5.07
CA ALA A 122 10.50 11.32 4.37
C ALA A 122 12.00 11.06 4.61
N GLU A 123 12.82 12.11 4.69
CA GLU A 123 14.25 11.98 4.99
C GLU A 123 14.49 11.55 6.44
N ALA A 124 13.74 12.11 7.39
CA ALA A 124 13.79 11.66 8.78
C ALA A 124 13.34 10.19 8.92
N ALA A 125 12.28 9.79 8.21
CA ALA A 125 11.80 8.42 8.18
C ALA A 125 12.86 7.46 7.61
N LYS A 126 13.55 7.86 6.54
CA LYS A 126 14.69 7.11 6.00
C LYS A 126 15.77 6.87 7.06
N GLY A 127 16.20 7.91 7.79
CA GLY A 127 17.22 7.76 8.83
C GLY A 127 16.82 6.78 9.94
N VAL A 128 15.55 6.80 10.34
CA VAL A 128 15.00 5.83 11.32
C VAL A 128 15.01 4.42 10.75
N LEU A 129 14.61 4.24 9.49
CA LEU A 129 14.56 2.94 8.83
C LEU A 129 15.96 2.34 8.61
N GLU A 130 16.93 3.15 8.20
CA GLU A 130 18.33 2.73 8.01
C GLU A 130 18.99 2.33 9.34
N THR A 131 18.63 3.00 10.43
CA THR A 131 19.09 2.64 11.79
C THR A 131 18.45 1.33 12.25
N ARG A 132 17.14 1.16 12.00
CA ARG A 132 16.37 0.01 12.49
C ARG A 132 16.63 -1.26 11.68
N TYR A 133 16.82 -1.13 10.37
CA TYR A 133 16.98 -2.24 9.44
C TYR A 133 18.29 -2.09 8.66
N PRO A 134 19.43 -2.53 9.23
CA PRO A 134 20.70 -2.51 8.53
C PRO A 134 20.61 -3.23 7.17
N GLY A 135 20.97 -2.52 6.10
CA GLY A 135 20.91 -3.04 4.73
C GLY A 135 19.62 -2.73 3.97
N ILE A 136 18.64 -2.02 4.57
CA ILE A 136 17.53 -1.46 3.81
C ILE A 136 18.04 -0.53 2.71
N ARG A 137 17.42 -0.59 1.53
CA ARG A 137 17.77 0.24 0.38
C ARG A 137 16.70 1.29 0.13
N VAL A 138 16.79 2.42 0.85
CA VAL A 138 15.94 3.58 0.54
C VAL A 138 16.54 4.31 -0.66
N CYS A 139 15.93 4.15 -1.84
CA CYS A 139 16.45 4.64 -3.12
C CYS A 139 16.00 6.07 -3.47
N GLY A 140 15.12 6.65 -2.67
CA GLY A 140 14.66 8.02 -2.82
C GLY A 140 13.66 8.41 -1.74
N THR A 141 13.58 9.69 -1.49
CA THR A 141 12.68 10.32 -0.51
C THR A 141 12.13 11.59 -1.15
N GLN A 142 10.83 11.85 -0.97
CA GLN A 142 10.24 13.11 -1.41
C GLN A 142 9.04 13.46 -0.54
N SER A 143 8.98 14.70 -0.06
CA SER A 143 7.87 15.23 0.74
C SER A 143 7.31 16.48 0.05
N PRO A 144 6.48 16.32 -0.99
CA PRO A 144 5.94 17.45 -1.74
C PRO A 144 4.97 18.27 -0.88
N GLU A 145 4.90 19.58 -1.14
CA GLU A 145 3.96 20.47 -0.44
C GLU A 145 2.51 20.07 -0.70
N ARG A 146 1.61 20.33 0.26
CA ARG A 146 0.19 20.03 0.10
C ARG A 146 -0.38 20.75 -1.13
N GLY A 147 -1.12 20.02 -1.96
CA GLY A 147 -1.71 20.56 -3.19
C GLY A 147 -0.80 20.43 -4.41
N PHE A 148 0.38 19.81 -4.29
CA PHE A 148 1.29 19.52 -5.41
C PHE A 148 0.61 18.81 -6.57
N GLU A 149 -0.43 18.01 -6.29
CA GLU A 149 -1.19 17.26 -7.27
C GLU A 149 -1.97 18.16 -8.25
N ASN A 150 -2.13 19.45 -7.93
CA ASN A 150 -2.80 20.43 -8.78
C ASN A 150 -1.83 21.15 -9.74
N ASP A 151 -0.52 20.99 -9.55
CA ASP A 151 0.51 21.53 -10.44
C ASP A 151 1.10 20.39 -11.29
N ALA A 152 0.74 20.37 -12.57
CA ALA A 152 1.18 19.34 -13.50
C ALA A 152 2.71 19.27 -13.63
N GLY A 153 3.42 20.40 -13.54
CA GLY A 153 4.88 20.42 -13.62
C GLY A 153 5.54 19.88 -12.36
N VAL A 154 4.95 20.13 -11.18
CA VAL A 154 5.42 19.51 -9.93
C VAL A 154 5.18 18.00 -9.95
N LEU A 155 4.01 17.57 -10.42
CA LEU A 155 3.66 16.15 -10.53
C LEU A 155 4.59 15.42 -11.50
N GLU A 156 4.85 15.99 -12.68
CA GLU A 156 5.77 15.41 -13.68
C GLU A 156 7.19 15.24 -13.12
N ARG A 157 7.70 16.25 -12.39
CA ARG A 157 9.01 16.16 -11.74
C ARG A 157 9.05 15.10 -10.63
N LEU A 158 7.96 14.96 -9.87
CA LEU A 158 7.83 13.94 -8.85
C LEU A 158 7.80 12.54 -9.48
N GLU A 159 7.01 12.33 -10.53
CA GLU A 159 6.93 11.06 -11.25
C GLU A 159 8.29 10.68 -11.86
N ALA A 160 8.99 11.63 -12.48
CA ALA A 160 10.34 11.42 -13.00
C ALA A 160 11.33 11.03 -11.90
N SER A 161 11.31 11.76 -10.77
CA SER A 161 12.15 11.47 -9.59
C SER A 161 11.91 10.04 -9.07
N VAL A 162 10.65 9.63 -8.91
CA VAL A 162 10.30 8.27 -8.50
C VAL A 162 10.81 7.26 -9.54
N ALA A 163 10.56 7.48 -10.83
CA ALA A 163 10.98 6.56 -11.89
C ALA A 163 12.50 6.39 -11.98
N ASP A 164 13.26 7.49 -11.89
CA ASP A 164 14.72 7.50 -11.98
C ASP A 164 15.39 6.80 -10.80
N SER A 165 14.79 6.86 -9.61
CA SER A 165 15.19 6.09 -8.43
C SER A 165 14.98 4.58 -8.58
N ARG A 166 14.18 4.15 -9.58
CA ARG A 166 13.83 2.76 -9.89
C ARG A 166 13.33 1.95 -8.67
N PRO A 167 12.40 2.45 -7.85
CA PRO A 167 11.91 1.69 -6.71
C PRO A 167 11.22 0.40 -7.14
N GLU A 168 11.25 -0.57 -6.24
CA GLU A 168 10.43 -1.78 -6.34
C GLU A 168 9.21 -1.66 -5.42
N ILE A 169 9.31 -0.83 -4.38
CA ILE A 169 8.23 -0.51 -3.45
C ILE A 169 8.20 1.01 -3.28
N VAL A 170 7.02 1.61 -3.42
CA VAL A 170 6.77 3.01 -3.11
C VAL A 170 5.77 3.08 -1.96
N LEU A 171 6.17 3.70 -0.86
CA LEU A 171 5.29 3.98 0.27
C LEU A 171 4.80 5.42 0.15
N ILE A 172 3.48 5.63 0.11
CA ILE A 172 2.78 6.91 -0.10
C ILE A 172 1.93 7.23 1.12
#